data_AF-A0A1X0URH5-F1
#
_entry.id   AF-A0A1X0URH5-F1
#
_cell.length_a   1.000
_cell.length_b   1.000
_cell.length_c   1.000
_cell.angle_alpha   90.00
_cell.angle_beta   90.00
_cell.angle_gamma   90.00
#
_symmetry.space_group_name_H-M   'P 1'
#
loop_
_entity.id
_entity.type
_entity.pdbx_description
1 polymer ?
#
loop_
_entity_poly.entity_id
_entity_poly.type
_entity_poly.pdbx_seq_one_letter_code
_entity_poly.pdbx_strand_id
1 'polypeptide(L)'
;MSTSITAGPFIKAMRFVGDLDDEFYDDERQRDVWNEASAIGFQLFAWASLISAAILPWVVGRTGAWIGLGILVVSTLINFATAGYSAARGVNLYTASKLVRVRAIVVGVLFAVGYVSVLMTLQPGVYSQASSWAGGLVGAIVGGGAVGAVIWYMRKRNARFENEEIEDN
;
A
#
# COMPACT_ATOMS: atom_id res chain seq x y z
N MET A 1 -30.47 25.54 0.38
CA MET A 1 -30.21 25.30 1.81
C MET A 1 -28.98 24.39 1.89
N SER A 2 -27.78 24.98 1.93
CA SER A 2 -26.51 24.26 1.90
C SER A 2 -26.20 23.78 3.31
N THR A 3 -26.49 22.51 3.60
CA THR A 3 -26.17 21.89 4.89
C THR A 3 -24.65 21.80 5.02
N SER A 4 -24.14 22.54 6.00
CA SER A 4 -22.82 22.44 6.62
C SER A 4 -22.34 20.99 6.77
N ILE A 5 -21.65 20.44 5.77
CA ILE A 5 -20.65 19.38 5.98
C ILE A 5 -19.32 20.04 6.41
N THR A 6 -19.41 21.08 7.23
CA THR A 6 -18.26 21.78 7.79
C THR A 6 -17.92 21.16 9.14
N ALA A 7 -17.17 20.06 9.01
CA ALA A 7 -16.11 19.62 9.92
C ALA A 7 -16.51 19.01 11.28
N GLY A 8 -16.90 17.74 11.26
CA GLY A 8 -16.80 16.89 12.45
C GLY A 8 -15.34 16.74 12.96
N PRO A 9 -15.13 16.28 14.22
CA PRO A 9 -13.81 16.22 14.85
C PRO A 9 -12.74 15.52 14.00
N PHE A 10 -13.13 14.46 13.29
CA PHE A 10 -12.25 13.73 12.36
C PHE A 10 -11.72 14.60 11.22
N ILE A 11 -12.58 15.38 10.55
CA ILE A 11 -12.17 16.25 9.44
C ILE A 11 -11.24 17.36 9.92
N LYS A 12 -11.50 17.93 11.10
CA LYS A 12 -10.61 18.92 11.72
C LYS A 12 -9.24 18.33 12.03
N ALA A 13 -9.20 17.14 12.63
CA ALA A 13 -7.95 16.45 12.93
C ALA A 13 -7.14 16.15 11.66
N MET A 14 -7.78 15.65 10.60
CA MET A 14 -7.09 15.37 9.33
C MET A 14 -6.56 16.64 8.64
N ARG A 15 -7.30 17.75 8.69
CA ARG A 15 -6.82 19.05 8.18
C ARG A 15 -5.62 19.55 8.94
N PHE A 16 -5.65 19.44 10.28
CA PHE A 16 -4.52 19.81 11.13
C PHE A 16 -3.29 18.94 10.85
N VAL A 17 -3.44 17.62 10.77
CA VAL A 17 -2.33 16.69 10.46
C VAL A 17 -1.74 16.97 9.08
N GLY A 18 -2.57 17.30 8.09
CA GLY A 18 -2.13 17.61 6.73
C GLY A 18 -1.71 19.06 6.51
N ASP A 19 -1.80 19.90 7.54
CA ASP A 19 -1.57 21.36 7.48
C ASP A 19 -2.32 22.04 6.32
N LEU A 20 -3.57 21.63 6.08
CA LEU A 20 -4.34 21.99 4.88
C LEU A 20 -4.97 23.39 4.92
N ASP A 21 -4.66 24.18 5.94
CA ASP A 21 -5.17 25.54 6.16
C ASP A 21 -4.09 26.62 5.92
N ASP A 22 -2.89 26.23 5.45
CA ASP A 22 -1.79 27.13 5.11
C ASP A 22 -2.00 27.87 3.77
N GLU A 23 -1.52 29.12 3.68
CA GLU A 23 -1.58 29.98 2.47
C GLU A 23 -0.91 29.32 1.25
N PHE A 24 0.03 28.39 1.47
CA PHE A 24 0.63 27.56 0.44
C PHE A 24 -0.39 26.85 -0.46
N TYR A 25 -1.55 26.46 0.09
CA TYR A 25 -2.59 25.73 -0.64
C TYR A 25 -3.52 26.61 -1.50
N ASP A 26 -3.36 27.94 -1.43
CA ASP A 26 -4.11 28.90 -2.24
C ASP A 26 -3.61 28.97 -3.69
N ASP A 27 -2.34 28.63 -3.94
CA ASP A 27 -1.80 28.48 -5.30
C ASP A 27 -2.08 27.07 -5.85
N GLU A 28 -2.96 26.99 -6.85
CA GLU A 28 -3.37 25.73 -7.46
C GLU A 28 -2.20 24.93 -8.05
N ARG A 29 -1.21 25.60 -8.65
CA ARG A 29 -0.07 24.92 -9.29
C ARG A 29 0.87 24.32 -8.25
N GLN A 30 1.17 25.07 -7.20
CA GLN A 30 2.06 24.58 -6.13
C GLN A 30 1.40 23.43 -5.36
N ARG A 31 0.11 23.57 -5.07
CA ARG A 31 -0.70 22.51 -4.45
C ARG A 31 -0.66 21.21 -5.26
N ASP A 32 -0.80 21.27 -6.58
CA ASP A 32 -0.84 20.06 -7.41
C ASP A 32 0.51 19.35 -7.46
N VAL A 33 1.61 20.09 -7.64
CA VAL A 33 2.97 19.53 -7.62
C VAL A 33 3.31 18.94 -6.25
N TRP A 34 2.92 19.63 -5.17
CA TRP A 34 3.11 19.13 -3.81
C TRP A 34 2.29 17.88 -3.52
N ASN A 35 1.04 17.83 -3.98
CA ASN A 35 0.18 16.65 -3.85
C ASN A 35 0.76 15.45 -4.62
N GLU A 36 1.32 15.67 -5.81
CA GLU A 36 2.00 14.63 -6.57
C GLU A 36 3.24 14.11 -5.84
N ALA A 37 4.11 15.01 -5.40
CA ALA A 37 5.31 14.65 -4.64
C ALA A 37 4.98 13.92 -3.33
N SER A 38 3.98 14.40 -2.59
CA SER A 38 3.49 13.79 -1.36
C SER A 38 2.88 12.41 -1.62
N ALA A 39 2.12 12.24 -2.70
CA ALA A 39 1.59 10.95 -3.10
C ALA A 39 2.71 9.95 -3.43
N ILE A 40 3.76 10.38 -4.13
CA ILE A 40 4.92 9.54 -4.43
C ILE A 40 5.65 9.16 -3.12
N GLY A 41 5.97 10.14 -2.28
CA GLY A 41 6.66 9.93 -1.01
C GLY A 41 5.91 9.00 -0.07
N PHE A 42 4.60 9.20 0.10
CA PHE A 42 3.75 8.33 0.91
C PHE A 42 3.73 6.91 0.38
N GLN A 43 3.67 6.74 -0.94
CA GLN A 43 3.66 5.41 -1.54
C GLN A 43 5.01 4.70 -1.38
N LEU A 44 6.13 5.39 -1.54
CA LEU A 44 7.46 4.84 -1.26
C LEU A 44 7.60 4.41 0.19
N PHE A 45 7.14 5.26 1.12
CA PHE A 45 7.12 4.92 2.55
C PHE A 45 6.25 3.70 2.84
N ALA A 46 5.06 3.61 2.24
CA ALA A 46 4.17 2.47 2.40
C ALA A 46 4.82 1.17 1.88
N TRP A 47 5.47 1.21 0.71
CA TRP A 47 6.21 0.06 0.18
C TRP A 47 7.33 -0.39 1.11
N ALA A 48 8.19 0.55 1.53
CA ALA A 48 9.29 0.25 2.44
C ALA A 48 8.78 -0.35 3.75
N SER A 49 7.74 0.25 4.34
CA SER A 49 7.13 -0.21 5.59
C SER A 49 6.56 -1.62 5.49
N LEU A 50 5.82 -1.93 4.41
CA LEU A 50 5.25 -3.26 4.21
C LEU A 50 6.32 -4.33 3.97
N ILE A 51 7.37 -4.00 3.21
CA ILE A 51 8.52 -4.89 3.01
C ILE A 51 9.23 -5.14 4.35
N SER A 52 9.48 -4.09 5.14
CA SER A 52 10.08 -4.23 6.47
C SER A 52 9.21 -5.09 7.39
N ALA A 53 7.90 -4.87 7.41
CA ALA A 53 6.98 -5.68 8.22
C ALA A 53 6.97 -7.17 7.83
N ALA A 54 7.15 -7.47 6.53
CA ALA A 54 7.27 -8.84 6.04
C ALA A 54 8.59 -9.51 6.48
N ILE A 55 9.70 -8.77 6.50
CA ILE A 55 11.05 -9.29 6.73
C ILE A 55 11.41 -9.38 8.22
N LEU A 56 11.03 -8.36 9.01
CA LEU A 56 11.43 -8.23 10.42
C LEU A 56 11.18 -9.48 11.29
N PRO A 57 10.05 -10.20 11.17
CA PRO A 57 9.79 -11.39 11.99
C PRO A 57 10.82 -12.51 11.76
N TRP A 58 11.45 -12.55 10.59
CA TRP A 58 12.45 -13.56 10.21
C TRP A 58 13.86 -13.16 10.65
N VAL A 59 14.19 -11.87 10.57
CA VAL A 59 15.55 -11.36 10.87
C VAL A 59 15.75 -11.16 12.37
N VAL A 60 14.74 -10.66 13.07
CA VAL A 60 14.84 -10.26 14.49
C VAL A 60 13.94 -11.13 15.38
N GLY A 61 13.36 -12.19 14.83
CA GLY A 61 12.50 -13.13 15.55
C GLY A 61 11.29 -12.46 16.20
N ARG A 62 11.02 -12.81 17.47
CA ARG A 62 9.81 -12.38 18.20
C ARG A 62 9.69 -10.86 18.33
N THR A 63 10.80 -10.17 18.56
CA THR A 63 10.81 -8.69 18.63
C THR A 63 10.46 -8.09 17.27
N GLY A 64 11.06 -8.61 16.20
CA GLY A 64 10.73 -8.21 14.84
C GLY A 64 9.26 -8.46 14.48
N ALA A 65 8.67 -9.54 15.00
CA ALA A 65 7.25 -9.84 14.81
C ALA A 65 6.32 -8.80 15.44
N TRP A 66 6.59 -8.34 16.65
CA TRP A 66 5.80 -7.28 17.28
C TRP A 66 5.94 -5.93 16.58
N ILE A 67 7.16 -5.59 16.14
CA ILE A 67 7.40 -4.36 15.37
C ILE A 67 6.67 -4.43 14.02
N GLY A 68 6.80 -5.56 13.31
CA GLY A 68 6.10 -5.80 12.04
C GLY A 68 4.58 -5.72 12.19
N LEU A 69 4.02 -6.31 13.25
CA LEU A 69 2.60 -6.19 13.56
C LEU A 69 2.17 -4.74 13.79
N GLY A 70 2.95 -3.98 14.56
CA GLY A 70 2.71 -2.56 14.77
C GLY A 70 2.66 -1.77 13.46
N ILE A 71 3.62 -2.03 12.55
CA ILE A 71 3.66 -1.40 11.22
C ILE A 71 2.40 -1.76 10.41
N LEU A 72 1.99 -3.03 10.39
CA LEU A 72 0.81 -3.48 9.63
C LEU A 72 -0.46 -2.83 10.16
N VAL A 73 -0.66 -2.82 11.48
CA VAL A 73 -1.83 -2.20 12.13
C VAL A 73 -1.88 -0.71 11.85
N VAL A 74 -0.77 0.02 12.06
CA VAL A 74 -0.70 1.47 11.79
C VAL A 74 -0.95 1.75 10.31
N SER A 75 -0.36 0.98 9.40
CA SER A 75 -0.59 1.12 7.96
C SER A 75 -2.05 0.91 7.60
N THR A 76 -2.71 -0.10 8.17
CA THR A 76 -4.14 -0.34 7.96
C THR A 76 -4.98 0.83 8.46
N LEU A 77 -4.70 1.35 9.66
CA LEU A 77 -5.42 2.51 10.23
C LEU A 77 -5.25 3.76 9.37
N ILE A 78 -4.04 4.06 8.90
CA ILE A 78 -3.79 5.22 8.02
C ILE A 78 -4.56 5.06 6.70
N ASN A 79 -4.56 3.86 6.10
CA ASN A 79 -5.32 3.62 4.87
C ASN A 79 -6.83 3.84 5.07
N PHE A 80 -7.39 3.38 6.20
CA PHE A 80 -8.79 3.65 6.53
C PHE A 80 -9.08 5.13 6.80
N ALA A 81 -8.18 5.83 7.49
CA ALA A 81 -8.31 7.27 7.72
C ALA A 81 -8.28 8.04 6.39
N THR A 82 -7.35 7.73 5.49
CA THR A 82 -7.28 8.35 4.16
C THR A 82 -8.53 8.06 3.35
N ALA A 83 -8.98 6.81 3.26
CA ALA A 83 -10.20 6.45 2.54
C ALA A 83 -11.44 7.14 3.15
N GLY A 84 -11.54 7.18 4.48
CA GLY A 84 -12.63 7.85 5.20
C GLY A 84 -12.64 9.36 4.97
N TYR A 85 -11.47 10.01 4.98
CA TYR A 85 -11.34 11.44 4.66
C TYR A 85 -11.76 11.73 3.21
N SER A 86 -11.28 10.93 2.24
CA SER A 86 -11.68 11.06 0.84
C SER A 86 -13.19 10.86 0.65
N ALA A 87 -13.77 9.84 1.27
CA ALA A 87 -15.21 9.59 1.22
C ALA A 87 -16.02 10.74 1.84
N ALA A 88 -15.58 11.27 2.99
CA ALA A 88 -16.22 12.42 3.64
C ALA A 88 -16.14 13.72 2.81
N ARG A 89 -15.17 13.81 1.89
CA ARG A 89 -15.04 14.90 0.91
C ARG A 89 -15.75 14.61 -0.42
N GLY A 90 -16.54 13.55 -0.50
CA GLY A 90 -17.35 13.22 -1.67
C GLY A 90 -16.55 12.61 -2.83
N VAL A 91 -15.30 12.18 -2.60
CA VAL A 91 -14.52 11.48 -3.61
C VAL A 91 -15.14 10.11 -3.84
N ASN A 92 -15.55 9.82 -5.07
CA ASN A 92 -16.05 8.51 -5.44
C ASN A 92 -14.89 7.50 -5.50
N LEU A 93 -14.69 6.80 -4.38
CA LEU A 93 -13.65 5.79 -4.24
C LEU A 93 -13.84 4.64 -5.23
N TYR A 94 -15.07 4.31 -5.62
CA TYR A 94 -15.36 3.18 -6.50
C TYR A 94 -14.82 3.39 -7.92
N THR A 95 -14.87 4.62 -8.43
CA THR A 95 -14.30 4.97 -9.73
C THR A 95 -12.77 5.04 -9.68
N ALA A 96 -12.20 5.43 -8.54
CA ALA A 96 -10.75 5.50 -8.35
C ALA A 96 -10.12 4.12 -8.06
N SER A 97 -10.83 3.23 -7.37
CA SER A 97 -10.33 1.94 -6.88
C SER A 97 -10.57 0.82 -7.90
N LYS A 98 -9.66 0.67 -8.85
CA LYS A 98 -9.59 -0.58 -9.64
C LYS A 98 -8.78 -1.61 -8.85
N LEU A 99 -9.46 -2.40 -8.02
CA LEU A 99 -8.86 -3.46 -7.18
C LEU A 99 -8.07 -4.51 -7.99
N VAL A 100 -8.37 -4.65 -9.29
CA VAL A 100 -7.70 -5.58 -10.22
C VAL A 100 -6.38 -5.01 -10.77
N ARG A 101 -5.99 -3.77 -10.41
CA ARG A 101 -4.67 -3.25 -10.80
C ARG A 101 -3.59 -4.08 -10.12
N VAL A 102 -2.58 -4.49 -10.90
CA VAL A 102 -1.40 -5.25 -10.43
C VAL A 102 -0.84 -4.70 -9.11
N ARG A 103 -0.78 -3.37 -8.99
CA ARG A 103 -0.35 -2.70 -7.75
C ARG A 103 -1.14 -3.10 -6.51
N ALA A 104 -2.47 -3.14 -6.60
CA ALA A 104 -3.33 -3.52 -5.46
C ALA A 104 -3.13 -4.99 -5.08
N ILE A 105 -2.93 -5.86 -6.07
CA ILE A 105 -2.59 -7.27 -5.86
C ILE A 105 -1.28 -7.39 -5.09
N VAL A 106 -0.22 -6.69 -5.54
CA VAL A 106 1.09 -6.77 -4.89
C VAL A 106 1.05 -6.22 -3.46
N VAL A 107 0.34 -5.12 -3.21
CA VAL A 107 0.14 -4.61 -1.83
C VAL A 107 -0.62 -5.60 -0.96
N GLY A 108 -1.70 -6.20 -1.49
CA GLY A 108 -2.46 -7.24 -0.78
C GLY A 108 -1.59 -8.46 -0.44
N VAL A 109 -0.74 -8.88 -1.36
CA VAL A 109 0.26 -9.94 -1.15
C VAL A 109 1.23 -9.57 -0.03
N LEU A 110 1.79 -8.36 -0.04
CA LEU A 110 2.72 -7.94 1.02
C LEU A 110 2.06 -7.91 2.40
N PHE A 111 0.81 -7.44 2.49
CA PHE A 111 0.04 -7.52 3.74
C PHE A 111 -0.16 -8.96 4.18
N ALA A 112 -0.56 -9.86 3.29
CA ALA A 112 -0.76 -11.26 3.61
C ALA A 112 0.54 -11.91 4.11
N VAL A 113 1.66 -11.69 3.40
CA VAL A 113 2.98 -12.20 3.80
C VAL A 113 3.38 -11.64 5.18
N GLY A 114 3.18 -10.34 5.42
CA GLY A 114 3.47 -9.71 6.71
C GLY A 114 2.66 -10.28 7.87
N TYR A 115 1.35 -10.48 7.69
CA TYR A 115 0.53 -11.08 8.74
C TYR A 115 0.90 -12.55 8.99
N VAL A 116 1.16 -13.31 7.93
CA VAL A 116 1.59 -14.71 8.05
C VAL A 116 2.93 -14.81 8.78
N SER A 117 3.92 -13.98 8.43
CA SER A 117 5.22 -14.01 9.10
C SER A 117 5.12 -13.66 10.58
N VAL A 118 4.30 -12.68 10.95
CA VAL A 118 4.01 -12.35 12.36
C VAL A 118 3.36 -13.53 13.09
N LEU A 119 2.31 -14.14 12.51
CA LEU A 119 1.59 -15.25 13.14
C LEU A 119 2.49 -16.47 13.35
N MET A 120 3.32 -16.82 12.36
CA MET A 120 4.26 -17.93 12.47
C MET A 120 5.29 -17.71 13.59
N THR A 121 5.81 -16.49 13.72
CA THR A 121 6.82 -16.18 14.73
C THR A 121 6.23 -16.05 16.14
N LEU A 122 5.00 -15.55 16.29
CA LEU A 122 4.37 -15.35 17.59
C LEU A 122 3.63 -16.58 18.12
N GLN A 123 3.15 -17.48 17.25
CA GLN A 123 2.39 -18.67 17.63
C GLN A 123 3.00 -19.97 17.06
N PRO A 124 4.28 -20.26 17.33
CA PRO A 124 4.96 -21.40 16.72
C PRO A 124 4.32 -22.76 17.09
N GLY A 125 3.68 -22.88 18.25
CA GLY A 125 3.01 -24.11 18.67
C GLY A 125 1.80 -24.49 17.81
N VAL A 126 0.99 -23.50 17.41
CA VAL A 126 -0.20 -23.70 16.56
C VAL A 126 0.21 -24.06 15.13
N TYR A 127 1.34 -23.52 14.66
CA TYR A 127 1.84 -23.70 13.30
C TYR A 127 3.03 -24.67 13.19
N SER A 128 3.31 -25.45 14.24
CA SER A 128 4.47 -26.35 14.32
C SER A 128 4.45 -27.44 13.23
N GLN A 129 3.28 -28.02 12.93
CA GLN A 129 3.08 -28.93 11.78
C GLN A 129 2.88 -28.21 10.44
N ALA A 130 2.66 -26.89 10.46
CA ALA A 130 2.45 -26.08 9.26
C ALA A 130 3.72 -25.45 8.69
N SER A 131 4.83 -25.51 9.45
CA SER A 131 6.11 -24.88 9.14
C SER A 131 6.66 -25.19 7.73
N SER A 132 6.50 -26.43 7.24
CA SER A 132 7.02 -26.85 5.94
C SER A 132 6.24 -26.31 4.74
N TRP A 133 4.90 -26.27 4.81
CA TRP A 133 4.07 -25.77 3.70
C TRP A 133 3.85 -24.27 3.78
N ALA A 134 3.82 -23.67 4.97
CA ALA A 134 3.68 -22.22 5.14
C ALA A 134 4.93 -21.46 4.65
N GLY A 135 6.14 -21.97 4.93
CA GLY A 135 7.37 -21.44 4.33
C GLY A 135 7.38 -21.60 2.80
N GLY A 136 6.87 -22.73 2.30
CA GLY A 136 6.67 -22.96 0.87
C GLY A 136 5.64 -22.01 0.24
N LEU A 137 4.56 -21.67 0.95
CA LEU A 137 3.52 -20.76 0.49
C LEU A 137 4.04 -19.32 0.43
N VAL A 138 4.74 -18.87 1.48
CA VAL A 138 5.40 -17.56 1.51
C VAL A 138 6.46 -17.48 0.41
N GLY A 139 7.30 -18.52 0.27
CA GLY A 139 8.28 -18.61 -0.80
C GLY A 139 7.66 -18.62 -2.19
N ALA A 140 6.53 -19.29 -2.40
CA ALA A 140 5.82 -19.33 -3.67
C ALA A 140 5.12 -18.01 -3.98
N ILE A 141 4.59 -17.31 -2.98
CA ILE A 141 3.95 -16.00 -3.16
C ILE A 141 5.00 -14.94 -3.50
N VAL A 142 6.12 -14.92 -2.78
CA VAL A 142 7.22 -13.96 -3.01
C VAL A 142 7.96 -14.29 -4.32
N GLY A 143 8.34 -15.56 -4.51
CA GLY A 143 9.04 -16.03 -5.71
C GLY A 143 8.16 -16.00 -6.96
N GLY A 144 6.92 -16.45 -6.86
CA GLY A 144 5.95 -16.38 -7.96
C GLY A 144 5.54 -14.94 -8.30
N GLY A 145 5.46 -14.06 -7.31
CA GLY A 145 5.26 -12.62 -7.51
C GLY A 145 6.42 -11.96 -8.26
N ALA A 146 7.66 -12.30 -7.92
CA ALA A 146 8.85 -11.81 -8.63
C ALA A 146 8.89 -12.30 -10.08
N VAL A 147 8.67 -13.59 -10.31
CA VAL A 147 8.62 -14.16 -11.68
C VAL A 147 7.47 -13.56 -12.50
N GLY A 148 6.29 -13.39 -11.90
CA GLY A 148 5.15 -12.74 -12.54
C GLY A 148 5.41 -11.29 -12.90
N ALA A 149 6.09 -10.54 -12.03
CA ALA A 149 6.49 -9.16 -12.30
C ALA A 149 7.51 -9.05 -13.45
N VAL A 150 8.48 -9.98 -13.52
CA VAL A 150 9.44 -10.05 -14.64
C VAL A 150 8.73 -10.37 -15.95
N ILE A 151 7.85 -11.37 -15.97
CA ILE A 151 7.08 -11.73 -17.17
C ILE A 151 6.21 -10.57 -17.63
N TRP A 152 5.54 -9.88 -16.69
CA TRP A 152 4.73 -8.70 -17.01
C TRP A 152 5.58 -7.55 -17.58
N TYR A 153 6.75 -7.30 -17.00
CA TYR A 153 7.69 -6.29 -17.49
C TYR A 153 8.17 -6.62 -18.92
N MET A 154 8.50 -7.89 -19.19
CA MET A 154 8.89 -8.34 -20.53
C MET A 154 7.74 -8.21 -21.54
N ARG A 155 6.51 -8.58 -21.18
CA ARG A 155 5.34 -8.41 -22.06
C ARG A 155 5.04 -6.94 -22.36
N LYS A 156 5.16 -6.07 -21.36
CA LYS A 156 4.98 -4.63 -21.54
C LYS A 156 6.07 -4.01 -22.43
N ARG A 157 7.29 -4.54 -22.38
CA ARG A 157 8.38 -4.12 -23.27
C ARG A 157 8.11 -4.55 -24.72
N ASN A 158 7.68 -5.78 -24.93
CA ASN A 158 7.36 -6.28 -26.27
C ASN A 158 6.16 -5.55 -26.91
N ALA A 159 5.13 -5.23 -26.13
CA ALA A 159 3.98 -4.46 -26.61
C ALA A 159 4.32 -2.99 -26.98
N ARG A 160 5.49 -2.47 -26.58
CA ARG A 160 5.97 -1.15 -27.05
C ARG A 160 6.66 -1.27 -28.40
N PHE A 161 7.44 -2.32 -28.60
CA PHE A 161 8.12 -2.57 -29.88
C PHE A 161 7.14 -2.90 -31.02
N GLU A 162 6.06 -3.66 -30.74
CA GLU A 162 5.02 -3.92 -31.75
C GLU A 162 4.25 -2.66 -32.18
N ASN A 163 4.12 -1.66 -31.30
CA ASN A 163 3.47 -0.39 -31.66
C ASN A 163 4.41 0.54 -32.44
N GLU A 164 5.72 0.48 -32.19
CA GLU A 164 6.72 1.23 -32.96
C GLU A 164 6.87 0.66 -34.39
N GLU A 165 6.77 -0.66 -34.59
CA GLU A 165 6.78 -1.29 -35.93
C GLU A 165 5.52 -1.01 -36.78
N ILE A 166 4.40 -0.65 -36.16
CA ILE A 166 3.13 -0.31 -36.86
C ILE A 166 3.09 1.18 -37.26
N GLU A 167 3.82 2.06 -36.57
CA GLU A 167 3.92 3.49 -36.93
C GLU A 167 4.93 3.77 -38.05
N ASP A 168 5.91 2.89 -38.27
CA ASP A 168 6.98 3.05 -39.29
C ASP A 168 6.67 2.39 -40.66
N ASN A 169 5.47 1.81 -40.86
CA ASN A 169 5.06 1.09 -42.08
C ASN A 169 3.77 1.69 -42.69
#